data_AF-A0A0F7ZGG8-F1
#
_entry.id   AF-A0A0F7ZGG8-F1
#
_cell.length_a   1.000
_cell.length_b   1.000
_cell.length_c   1.000
_cell.angle_alpha   90.00
_cell.angle_beta   90.00
_cell.angle_gamma   90.00
#
_symmetry.space_group_name_H-M   'P 1'
#
loop_
_entity.id
_entity.type
_entity.pdbx_description
1 polymer ?
#
loop_
_entity_poly.entity_id
_entity_poly.type
_entity_poly.pdbx_seq_one_letter_code
_entity_poly.pdbx_strand_id
1 'polypeptide(L)'
;MVWVEKVTYGSTVLAETYCLAASKATPLTFHLGDSVSRFRKVSTCRVDHFVNFFARLPLFSKEPSWRLRASIVEGLMFVPELERAALNHGLPYRQQGTYLEYIPLTWTTCNNAANFGLPTDIVVKMMVISMLNFQIDKWFEDITGDERLNKDFGALRGVIRQLFDDGAEPMVEYPRPYRDRLLRNPPIPTSDGSRKADLLHEGDSTLSRFVEYVLSHLSFALPCSLRRRVMHELSIFLQAHVTQGEDSSLIALQDRRPVSCQVFAGVRSTYYDWVRATSADHTSCPYSFELFRCLVSDSICGGIDCFSGARTQYLAQDVCRHLATICRQHNDYGSVARDQEQNNLNSVNFPEFHGEDSKPEDEKQAGDKAKKTLLAMANYEQECLELAVKKLRQEIQAPAWKAWEVFINVTIIYGQIYLLQDINADSRKPIEAG
;
A
#
# COMPACT_ATOMS: atom_id res chain seq x y z
N MET A 1 15.85 -51.41 -26.42
CA MET A 1 15.80 -50.38 -27.46
C MET A 1 15.78 -49.04 -26.75
N VAL A 2 16.90 -48.32 -26.77
CA VAL A 2 17.07 -47.03 -26.09
C VAL A 2 16.61 -45.97 -27.07
N TRP A 3 15.52 -45.26 -26.76
CA TRP A 3 15.04 -44.13 -27.55
C TRP A 3 15.66 -42.86 -26.98
N VAL A 4 16.63 -42.31 -27.71
CA VAL A 4 17.13 -40.96 -27.54
C VAL A 4 16.78 -40.24 -28.84
N GLU A 5 15.79 -39.36 -28.80
CA GLU A 5 15.59 -38.42 -29.89
C GLU A 5 15.54 -36.99 -29.35
N LYS A 6 16.41 -36.17 -29.93
CA LYS A 6 16.60 -34.77 -29.61
C LYS A 6 15.34 -33.99 -29.96
N VAL A 7 14.87 -33.26 -28.97
CA VAL A 7 13.81 -32.25 -28.96
C VAL A 7 13.79 -31.41 -30.25
N THR A 8 12.90 -31.76 -31.19
CA THR A 8 12.35 -30.80 -32.15
C THR A 8 11.03 -31.33 -32.75
N TYR A 9 9.97 -30.52 -32.61
CA TYR A 9 8.66 -30.58 -33.27
C TYR A 9 7.56 -31.52 -32.72
N GLY A 10 6.57 -30.92 -32.04
CA GLY A 10 5.29 -30.58 -32.68
C GLY A 10 4.48 -31.68 -33.36
N SER A 11 4.74 -32.96 -33.11
CA SER A 11 3.94 -34.05 -33.64
C SER A 11 2.55 -34.02 -33.00
N THR A 12 1.55 -33.67 -33.81
CA THR A 12 0.13 -33.66 -33.43
C THR A 12 -0.33 -35.04 -32.97
N VAL A 13 0.21 -36.10 -33.57
CA VAL A 13 -0.06 -37.48 -33.16
C VAL A 13 0.49 -37.77 -31.77
N LEU A 14 1.71 -37.33 -31.45
CA LEU A 14 2.25 -37.48 -30.09
C LEU A 14 1.44 -36.65 -29.09
N ALA A 15 1.09 -35.41 -29.43
CA ALA A 15 0.26 -34.56 -28.58
C ALA A 15 -1.12 -35.18 -28.30
N GLU A 16 -1.82 -35.65 -29.33
CA GLU A 16 -3.09 -36.39 -29.18
C GLU A 16 -2.91 -37.66 -28.37
N THR A 17 -1.82 -38.41 -28.59
CA THR A 17 -1.54 -39.63 -27.83
C THR A 17 -1.33 -39.32 -26.35
N TYR A 18 -0.60 -38.24 -26.01
CA TYR A 18 -0.45 -37.78 -24.63
C TYR A 18 -1.78 -37.28 -24.03
N CYS A 19 -2.59 -36.53 -24.78
CA CYS A 19 -3.90 -36.07 -24.32
C CYS A 19 -4.88 -37.24 -24.10
N LEU A 20 -4.92 -38.21 -25.01
CA LEU A 20 -5.74 -39.41 -24.89
C LEU A 20 -5.26 -40.29 -23.73
N ALA A 21 -3.95 -40.51 -23.61
CA ALA A 21 -3.36 -41.23 -22.49
C ALA A 21 -3.67 -40.55 -21.15
N ALA A 22 -3.56 -39.22 -21.05
CA ALA A 22 -3.93 -38.48 -19.84
C ALA A 22 -5.44 -38.56 -19.53
N SER A 23 -6.30 -38.52 -20.56
CA SER A 23 -7.76 -38.64 -20.39
C SER A 23 -8.23 -40.05 -19.99
N LYS A 24 -7.43 -41.08 -20.32
CA LYS A 24 -7.69 -42.49 -20.03
C LYS A 24 -6.88 -43.01 -18.84
N ALA A 25 -5.89 -42.26 -18.38
CA ALA A 25 -5.12 -42.59 -17.20
C ALA A 25 -6.07 -42.62 -16.00
N THR A 26 -6.13 -43.77 -15.33
CA THR A 26 -6.79 -43.88 -14.04
C THR A 26 -6.13 -42.86 -13.10
N PRO A 27 -6.90 -41.99 -12.42
CA PRO A 27 -6.31 -41.05 -11.47
C PRO A 27 -5.46 -41.86 -10.50
N LEU A 28 -4.16 -41.56 -10.45
CA LEU A 28 -3.29 -42.15 -9.44
C LEU A 28 -3.87 -41.75 -8.09
N THR A 29 -4.42 -42.73 -7.36
CA THR A 29 -4.80 -42.57 -5.97
C THR A 29 -3.51 -42.48 -5.17
N PHE A 30 -2.97 -41.27 -5.09
CA PHE A 30 -1.90 -40.97 -4.16
C PHE A 30 -2.51 -40.93 -2.76
N HIS A 31 -2.04 -41.80 -1.88
CA HIS A 31 -2.15 -41.54 -0.46
C HIS A 31 -1.21 -40.39 -0.14
N LEU A 32 -1.73 -39.17 -0.25
CA LEU A 32 -1.07 -37.97 0.25
C LEU A 32 -0.80 -38.22 1.74
N GLY A 33 0.48 -38.35 2.10
CA GLY A 33 0.87 -38.73 3.47
C GLY A 33 0.44 -37.69 4.51
N ASP A 34 0.61 -38.02 5.79
CA ASP A 34 0.17 -37.19 6.93
C ASP A 34 0.72 -35.75 6.94
N SER A 35 1.76 -35.47 6.16
CA SER A 35 2.31 -34.13 5.98
C SER A 35 1.45 -33.26 5.08
N VAL A 36 0.71 -33.85 4.13
CA VAL A 36 -0.19 -33.13 3.21
C VAL A 36 -1.56 -32.91 3.84
N SER A 37 -2.04 -33.84 4.65
CA SER A 37 -3.27 -33.66 5.43
C SER A 37 -3.16 -32.57 6.50
N ARG A 38 -1.92 -32.18 6.87
CA ARG A 38 -1.60 -31.01 7.69
C ARG A 38 -1.67 -29.67 6.95
N PHE A 39 -1.75 -29.65 5.61
CA PHE A 39 -1.95 -28.38 4.90
C PHE A 39 -3.30 -27.78 5.28
N ARG A 40 -3.30 -26.46 5.48
CA ARG A 40 -4.51 -25.72 5.83
C ARG A 40 -5.57 -25.96 4.75
N LYS A 41 -6.70 -26.55 5.15
CA LYS A 41 -7.86 -26.67 4.26
C LYS A 41 -8.40 -25.28 3.98
N VAL A 42 -8.30 -24.85 2.73
CA VAL A 42 -8.91 -23.62 2.27
C VAL A 42 -10.38 -23.90 1.95
N SER A 43 -11.30 -23.15 2.56
CA SER A 43 -12.73 -23.31 2.32
C SER A 43 -13.08 -22.98 0.86
N THR A 44 -13.75 -23.90 0.17
CA THR A 44 -14.21 -23.69 -1.21
C THR A 44 -15.16 -22.50 -1.32
N CYS A 45 -16.10 -22.36 -0.38
CA CYS A 45 -17.03 -21.23 -0.33
C CYS A 45 -16.28 -19.89 -0.20
N ARG A 46 -15.23 -19.86 0.63
CA ARG A 46 -14.37 -18.68 0.79
C ARG A 46 -13.62 -18.35 -0.50
N VAL A 47 -13.10 -19.36 -1.20
CA VAL A 47 -12.43 -19.16 -2.50
C VAL A 47 -13.42 -18.61 -3.52
N ASP A 48 -14.62 -19.21 -3.64
CA ASP A 48 -15.64 -18.79 -4.59
C ASP A 48 -16.09 -17.34 -4.33
N HIS A 49 -16.21 -16.94 -3.05
CA HIS A 49 -16.50 -15.57 -2.67
C HIS A 49 -15.46 -14.58 -3.21
N PHE A 50 -14.18 -14.83 -2.97
CA PHE A 50 -13.11 -13.94 -3.43
C PHE A 50 -12.95 -13.99 -4.96
N VAL A 51 -13.11 -15.15 -5.61
CA VAL A 51 -13.07 -15.24 -7.08
C VAL A 51 -14.16 -14.37 -7.70
N ASN A 52 -15.39 -14.43 -7.18
CA ASN A 52 -16.50 -13.61 -7.65
C ASN A 52 -16.26 -12.11 -7.42
N PHE A 53 -15.66 -11.75 -6.29
CA PHE A 53 -15.30 -10.36 -6.00
C PHE A 53 -14.20 -9.85 -6.96
N PHE A 54 -13.09 -10.58 -7.06
CA PHE A 54 -11.94 -10.19 -7.87
C PHE A 54 -12.25 -10.16 -9.37
N ALA A 55 -13.12 -11.04 -9.88
CA ALA A 55 -13.56 -11.03 -11.27
C ALA A 55 -14.34 -9.77 -11.68
N ARG A 56 -14.90 -9.02 -10.71
CA ARG A 56 -15.60 -7.75 -10.96
C ARG A 56 -14.65 -6.54 -11.05
N LEU A 57 -13.40 -6.69 -10.62
CA LEU A 57 -12.42 -5.61 -10.66
C LEU A 57 -11.99 -5.38 -12.12
N PRO A 58 -11.99 -4.13 -12.63
CA PRO A 58 -11.58 -3.84 -14.01
C PRO A 58 -10.24 -4.46 -14.40
N LEU A 59 -9.28 -4.46 -13.47
CA LEU A 59 -7.94 -5.04 -13.66
C LEU A 59 -7.98 -6.53 -14.05
N PHE A 60 -8.96 -7.28 -13.53
CA PHE A 60 -9.08 -8.73 -13.73
C PHE A 60 -10.28 -9.14 -14.60
N SER A 61 -10.93 -8.18 -15.25
CA SER A 61 -12.09 -8.41 -16.13
C SER A 61 -11.82 -9.42 -17.25
N LYS A 62 -10.55 -9.61 -17.64
CA LYS A 62 -10.11 -10.53 -18.68
C LYS A 62 -9.39 -11.78 -18.15
N GLU A 63 -9.19 -11.89 -16.84
CA GLU A 63 -8.48 -13.04 -16.28
C GLU A 63 -9.39 -14.28 -16.24
N PRO A 64 -8.91 -15.46 -16.68
CA PRO A 64 -9.72 -16.66 -16.67
C PRO A 64 -9.99 -17.11 -15.23
N SER A 65 -11.22 -17.56 -14.98
CA SER A 65 -11.69 -17.94 -13.64
C SER A 65 -10.78 -18.95 -12.92
N TRP A 66 -10.21 -19.93 -13.64
CA TRP A 66 -9.31 -20.91 -13.04
C TRP A 66 -8.03 -20.29 -12.48
N ARG A 67 -7.50 -19.24 -13.13
CA ARG A 67 -6.28 -18.55 -12.70
C ARG A 67 -6.56 -17.66 -11.49
N LEU A 68 -7.69 -16.96 -11.49
CA LEU A 68 -8.17 -16.26 -10.29
C LEU A 68 -8.31 -17.24 -9.13
N ARG A 69 -8.99 -18.37 -9.34
CA ARG A 69 -9.15 -19.41 -8.31
C ARG A 69 -7.82 -19.91 -7.75
N ALA A 70 -6.86 -20.23 -8.61
CA ALA A 70 -5.54 -20.68 -8.19
C ALA A 70 -4.80 -19.61 -7.38
N SER A 71 -4.83 -18.35 -7.84
CA SER A 71 -4.18 -17.23 -7.17
C SER A 71 -4.80 -16.91 -5.81
N ILE A 72 -6.13 -17.03 -5.70
CA ILE A 72 -6.85 -16.88 -4.43
C ILE A 72 -6.46 -17.99 -3.45
N VAL A 73 -6.40 -19.25 -3.90
CA VAL A 73 -5.95 -20.36 -3.05
C VAL A 73 -4.53 -20.14 -2.56
N GLU A 74 -3.61 -19.73 -3.45
CA GLU A 74 -2.24 -19.39 -3.10
C GLU A 74 -2.16 -18.26 -2.06
N GLY A 75 -2.88 -17.16 -2.28
CA GLY A 75 -2.92 -16.04 -1.33
C GLY A 75 -3.43 -16.45 0.05
N LEU A 76 -4.46 -17.30 0.10
CA LEU A 76 -5.01 -17.81 1.36
C LEU A 76 -4.04 -18.72 2.13
N MET A 77 -3.04 -19.30 1.46
CA MET A 77 -1.97 -20.05 2.12
C MET A 77 -0.94 -19.15 2.81
N PHE A 78 -0.77 -17.90 2.37
CA PHE A 78 0.14 -16.92 2.99
C PHE A 78 -0.46 -16.20 4.20
N VAL A 79 -1.79 -16.23 4.38
CA VAL A 79 -2.47 -15.55 5.50
C VAL A 79 -1.87 -15.89 6.89
N PRO A 80 -1.61 -17.17 7.25
CA PRO A 80 -1.03 -17.50 8.56
C PRO A 80 0.38 -16.94 8.77
N GLU A 81 1.16 -16.83 7.69
CA GLU A 81 2.50 -16.24 7.76
C GLU A 81 2.40 -14.74 8.02
N LEU A 82 1.45 -14.07 7.36
CA LEU A 82 1.20 -12.65 7.55
C LEU A 82 0.65 -12.36 8.96
N GLU A 83 -0.25 -13.19 9.48
CA GLU A 83 -0.74 -13.12 10.87
C GLU A 83 0.42 -13.25 11.88
N ARG A 84 1.37 -14.17 11.64
CA ARG A 84 2.55 -14.31 12.48
C ARG A 84 3.48 -13.11 12.38
N ALA A 85 3.69 -12.59 11.18
CA ALA A 85 4.47 -11.38 10.96
C ALA A 85 3.83 -10.17 11.68
N ALA A 86 2.51 -10.06 11.68
CA ALA A 86 1.76 -9.02 12.42
C ALA A 86 2.03 -9.08 13.93
N LEU A 87 2.15 -10.28 14.50
CA LEU A 87 2.45 -10.45 15.92
C LEU A 87 3.92 -10.15 16.26
N ASN A 88 4.84 -10.52 15.37
CA ASN A 88 6.29 -10.39 15.61
C ASN A 88 6.83 -8.99 15.34
N HIS A 89 6.30 -8.33 14.31
CA HIS A 89 6.81 -7.06 13.80
C HIS A 89 5.79 -5.93 13.90
N GLY A 90 4.54 -6.24 14.24
CA GLY A 90 3.49 -5.25 14.24
C GLY A 90 3.63 -4.21 15.33
N LEU A 91 3.12 -3.02 15.02
CA LEU A 91 2.93 -1.95 15.98
C LEU A 91 1.84 -2.34 17.00
N PRO A 92 1.68 -1.63 18.14
CA PRO A 92 0.70 -1.98 19.17
C PRO A 92 -0.70 -2.21 18.57
N TYR A 93 -1.03 -3.48 18.38
CA TYR A 93 -2.14 -3.92 17.53
C TYR A 93 -3.48 -3.70 18.23
N ARG A 94 -4.41 -2.97 17.60
CA ARG A 94 -5.75 -2.74 18.18
C ARG A 94 -6.96 -3.12 17.32
N GLN A 95 -6.83 -3.58 16.08
CA GLN A 95 -8.01 -4.10 15.34
C GLN A 95 -7.74 -5.23 14.34
N GLN A 96 -8.67 -6.19 14.37
CA GLN A 96 -8.93 -7.18 13.32
C GLN A 96 -9.61 -6.48 12.13
N GLY A 97 -8.86 -6.29 11.05
CA GLY A 97 -9.41 -5.86 9.77
C GLY A 97 -9.31 -6.96 8.73
N THR A 98 -10.20 -6.93 7.73
CA THR A 98 -10.17 -7.84 6.59
C THR A 98 -8.93 -7.66 5.71
N TYR A 99 -8.14 -6.60 5.92
CA TYR A 99 -6.93 -6.29 5.14
C TYR A 99 -5.89 -7.42 5.18
N LEU A 100 -5.77 -8.17 6.28
CA LEU A 100 -4.87 -9.33 6.38
C LEU A 100 -5.26 -10.45 5.40
N GLU A 101 -6.51 -10.49 4.96
CA GLU A 101 -6.97 -11.41 3.93
C GLU A 101 -6.77 -10.81 2.53
N TYR A 102 -7.03 -9.52 2.34
CA TYR A 102 -6.86 -8.88 1.03
C TYR A 102 -5.40 -8.79 0.59
N ILE A 103 -4.45 -8.46 1.48
CA ILE A 103 -3.05 -8.26 1.13
C ILE A 103 -2.45 -9.47 0.38
N PRO A 104 -2.54 -10.70 0.90
CA PRO A 104 -2.00 -11.84 0.17
C PRO A 104 -2.69 -12.06 -1.18
N LEU A 105 -4.01 -11.89 -1.22
CA LEU A 105 -4.82 -12.11 -2.42
C LEU A 105 -4.49 -11.11 -3.53
N THR A 106 -4.27 -9.83 -3.19
CA THR A 106 -3.89 -8.81 -4.16
C THR A 106 -2.52 -9.11 -4.74
N TRP A 107 -1.55 -9.48 -3.91
CA TRP A 107 -0.19 -9.78 -4.36
C TRP A 107 -0.12 -11.04 -5.23
N THR A 108 -0.74 -12.16 -4.83
CA THR A 108 -0.71 -13.39 -5.63
C THR A 108 -1.49 -13.25 -6.93
N THR A 109 -2.66 -12.61 -6.91
CA THR A 109 -3.47 -12.44 -8.12
C THR A 109 -2.78 -11.52 -9.12
N CYS A 110 -2.20 -10.40 -8.68
CA CYS A 110 -1.43 -9.52 -9.56
C CYS A 110 -0.17 -10.22 -10.10
N ASN A 111 0.55 -10.98 -9.27
CA ASN A 111 1.75 -11.69 -9.70
C ASN A 111 1.43 -12.74 -10.78
N ASN A 112 0.37 -13.52 -10.56
CA ASN A 112 -0.02 -14.59 -11.48
C ASN A 112 -0.62 -14.03 -12.78
N ALA A 113 -1.36 -12.92 -12.73
CA ALA A 113 -1.85 -12.21 -13.91
C ALA A 113 -0.69 -11.65 -14.75
N ALA A 114 0.38 -11.16 -14.11
CA ALA A 114 1.61 -10.71 -14.79
C ALA A 114 2.54 -11.86 -15.23
N ASN A 115 2.06 -13.10 -15.26
CA ASN A 115 2.83 -14.32 -15.58
C ASN A 115 4.07 -14.50 -14.68
N PHE A 116 3.85 -14.43 -13.37
CA PHE A 116 4.87 -14.62 -12.33
C PHE A 116 6.00 -13.61 -12.45
N GLY A 117 5.65 -12.32 -12.48
CA GLY A 117 6.60 -11.22 -12.59
C GLY A 117 7.55 -11.08 -11.40
N LEU A 118 7.20 -11.66 -10.25
CA LEU A 118 7.97 -11.64 -9.02
C LEU A 118 8.30 -13.03 -8.47
N PRO A 119 9.54 -13.23 -7.99
CA PRO A 119 9.87 -14.32 -7.08
C PRO A 119 9.04 -14.29 -5.80
N THR A 120 8.77 -15.48 -5.24
CA THR A 120 7.95 -15.63 -4.03
C THR A 120 8.51 -14.89 -2.81
N ASP A 121 9.84 -14.78 -2.67
CA ASP A 121 10.45 -14.07 -1.55
C ASP A 121 10.16 -12.55 -1.59
N ILE A 122 10.17 -11.94 -2.78
CA ILE A 122 9.77 -10.53 -2.96
C ILE A 122 8.28 -10.37 -2.69
N VAL A 123 7.45 -11.29 -3.17
CA VAL A 123 6.00 -11.28 -2.91
C VAL A 123 5.71 -11.28 -1.41
N VAL A 124 6.35 -12.16 -0.65
CA VAL A 124 6.17 -12.25 0.82
C VAL A 124 6.68 -11.00 1.52
N LYS A 125 7.89 -10.50 1.17
CA LYS A 125 8.42 -9.23 1.71
C LYS A 125 7.43 -8.09 1.52
N MET A 126 6.89 -7.96 0.31
CA MET A 126 5.94 -6.89 0.00
C MET A 126 4.57 -7.08 0.67
N MET A 127 4.11 -8.32 0.91
CA MET A 127 2.93 -8.57 1.76
C MET A 127 3.14 -8.04 3.18
N VAL A 128 4.30 -8.32 3.80
CA VAL A 128 4.59 -7.85 5.16
C VAL A 128 4.75 -6.32 5.21
N ILE A 129 5.43 -5.72 4.23
CA ILE A 129 5.52 -4.25 4.12
C ILE A 129 4.14 -3.62 3.94
N SER A 130 3.27 -4.21 3.10
CA SER A 130 1.90 -3.73 2.92
C SER A 130 1.12 -3.79 4.24
N MET A 131 1.28 -4.85 5.02
CA MET A 131 0.64 -4.98 6.34
C MET A 131 1.15 -3.94 7.33
N LEU A 132 2.47 -3.73 7.40
CA LEU A 132 3.05 -2.71 8.27
C LEU A 132 2.60 -1.30 7.86
N ASN A 133 2.38 -1.05 6.57
CA ASN A 133 1.80 0.20 6.07
C ASN A 133 0.40 0.48 6.62
N PHE A 134 -0.48 -0.53 6.66
CA PHE A 134 -1.79 -0.36 7.30
C PHE A 134 -1.68 -0.11 8.80
N GLN A 135 -0.72 -0.75 9.47
CA GLN A 135 -0.54 -0.58 10.90
C GLN A 135 0.06 0.77 11.28
N ILE A 136 1.03 1.28 10.51
CA ILE A 136 1.66 2.58 10.77
C ILE A 136 0.70 3.73 10.47
N ASP A 137 -0.09 3.62 9.40
CA ASP A 137 -1.17 4.57 9.08
C ASP A 137 -2.14 4.70 10.26
N LYS A 138 -2.66 3.56 10.76
CA LYS A 138 -3.56 3.57 11.91
C LYS A 138 -2.90 4.09 13.18
N TRP A 139 -1.64 3.72 13.42
CA TRP A 139 -0.91 4.19 14.58
C TRP A 139 -0.71 5.71 14.55
N PHE A 140 -0.47 6.30 13.37
CA PHE A 140 -0.37 7.74 13.22
C PHE A 140 -1.69 8.47 13.48
N GLU A 141 -2.82 7.93 13.02
CA GLU A 141 -4.15 8.46 13.40
C GLU A 141 -4.30 8.51 14.93
N ASP A 142 -3.91 7.43 15.61
CA ASP A 142 -4.07 7.31 17.06
C ASP A 142 -3.12 8.25 17.82
N ILE A 143 -1.84 8.36 17.46
CA ILE A 143 -0.88 9.23 18.17
C ILE A 143 -1.12 10.72 17.90
N THR A 144 -1.54 11.09 16.70
CA THR A 144 -1.81 12.50 16.37
C THR A 144 -3.11 13.00 16.99
N GLY A 145 -4.06 12.09 17.26
CA GLY A 145 -5.27 12.35 18.03
C GLY A 145 -5.12 12.19 19.55
N ASP A 146 -3.98 11.69 20.06
CA ASP A 146 -3.79 11.47 21.50
C ASP A 146 -3.68 12.80 22.26
N GLU A 147 -4.54 13.01 23.26
CA GLU A 147 -4.57 14.22 24.09
C GLU A 147 -3.21 14.48 24.78
N ARG A 148 -2.42 13.43 25.08
CA ARG A 148 -1.07 13.55 25.66
C ARG A 148 -0.10 14.29 24.75
N LEU A 149 -0.32 14.29 23.43
CA LEU A 149 0.50 15.05 22.49
C LEU A 149 0.31 16.56 22.68
N ASN A 150 -0.88 16.97 23.15
CA ASN A 150 -1.27 18.36 23.33
C ASN A 150 -1.01 19.21 22.09
N LYS A 151 -1.31 18.66 20.90
CA LYS A 151 -1.08 19.27 19.58
C LYS A 151 0.36 19.73 19.31
N ASP A 152 1.35 19.25 20.06
CA ASP A 152 2.75 19.51 19.76
C ASP A 152 3.28 18.56 18.68
N PHE A 153 2.79 18.78 17.47
CA PHE A 153 3.24 18.09 16.26
C PHE A 153 4.73 18.36 15.96
N GLY A 154 5.29 19.46 16.48
CA GLY A 154 6.71 19.79 16.36
C GLY A 154 7.60 18.79 17.09
N ALA A 155 7.20 18.38 18.30
CA ALA A 155 7.91 17.36 19.07
C ALA A 155 7.89 15.99 18.37
N LEU A 156 6.75 15.57 17.82
CA LEU A 156 6.65 14.31 17.07
C LEU A 156 7.50 14.32 15.78
N ARG A 157 7.52 15.45 15.04
CA ARG A 157 8.47 15.64 13.93
C ARG A 157 9.93 15.58 14.37
N GLY A 158 10.22 16.10 15.57
CA GLY A 158 11.54 16.01 16.20
C GLY A 158 11.99 14.57 16.40
N VAL A 159 11.11 13.71 16.91
CA VAL A 159 11.36 12.26 17.04
C VAL A 159 11.68 11.66 15.66
N ILE A 160 10.85 11.94 14.65
CA ILE A 160 11.06 11.39 13.29
C ILE A 160 12.42 11.82 12.73
N ARG A 161 12.80 13.10 12.83
CA ARG A 161 14.09 13.59 12.30
C ARG A 161 15.28 12.88 12.93
N GLN A 162 15.25 12.67 14.25
CA GLN A 162 16.31 11.98 14.98
C GLN A 162 16.55 10.55 14.47
N LEU A 163 15.50 9.84 14.03
CA LEU A 163 15.62 8.48 13.46
C LEU A 163 16.47 8.44 12.18
N PHE A 164 16.53 9.54 11.43
CA PHE A 164 17.27 9.60 10.16
C PHE A 164 18.57 10.42 10.27
N ASP A 165 18.70 11.30 11.26
CA ASP A 165 19.90 12.11 11.50
C ASP A 165 21.07 11.28 12.10
N ASP A 166 20.76 10.29 12.94
CA ASP A 166 21.77 9.41 13.56
C ASP A 166 22.48 8.46 12.56
N GLY A 167 22.02 8.43 11.29
CA GLY A 167 22.59 7.63 10.20
C GLY A 167 23.47 8.40 9.21
N ALA A 168 23.75 9.69 9.46
CA ALA A 168 24.48 10.58 8.53
C ALA A 168 26.02 10.52 8.64
N GLU A 169 26.59 9.68 9.50
CA GLU A 169 28.04 9.39 9.53
C GLU A 169 28.45 8.40 8.41
N PRO A 170 29.64 8.53 7.80
CA PRO A 170 30.05 7.70 6.68
C PRO A 170 30.08 6.23 7.10
N MET A 171 29.35 5.39 6.36
CA MET A 171 29.29 3.94 6.57
C MET A 171 30.69 3.31 6.53
N VAL A 172 31.33 3.25 7.70
CA VAL A 172 32.50 2.41 7.99
C VAL A 172 32.13 1.55 9.19
N GLU A 173 32.19 0.23 8.95
CA GLU A 173 32.06 -0.94 9.83
C GLU A 173 31.73 -0.77 11.33
N TYR A 174 30.69 -1.51 11.72
CA TYR A 174 30.49 -2.34 12.94
C TYR A 174 29.11 -2.13 13.60
N PRO A 175 28.40 -3.20 14.01
CA PRO A 175 27.19 -3.07 14.81
C PRO A 175 27.58 -2.72 16.25
N ARG A 176 27.20 -1.52 16.70
CA ARG A 176 27.28 -1.17 18.13
C ARG A 176 26.02 -1.65 18.84
N PRO A 177 26.12 -2.33 20.00
CA PRO A 177 24.96 -2.65 20.81
C PRO A 177 24.37 -1.37 21.43
N TYR A 178 23.09 -1.14 21.17
CA TYR A 178 22.26 -0.02 21.63
C TYR A 178 21.98 -0.10 23.13
N ARG A 179 22.99 0.10 23.99
CA ARG A 179 22.80 0.04 25.46
C ARG A 179 23.14 1.30 26.27
N ASP A 180 23.53 2.41 25.64
CA ASP A 180 23.98 3.61 26.38
C ASP A 180 23.08 4.86 26.25
N ARG A 181 21.82 4.73 25.80
CA ARG A 181 20.92 5.89 25.63
C ARG A 181 20.18 6.38 26.90
N LEU A 182 20.50 5.88 28.09
CA LEU A 182 19.72 6.19 29.31
C LEU A 182 20.33 7.22 30.29
N LEU A 183 21.36 7.98 29.92
CA LEU A 183 21.97 8.94 30.85
C LEU A 183 22.05 10.36 30.28
N ARG A 184 20.88 10.98 30.07
CA ARG A 184 20.73 12.43 30.23
C ARG A 184 19.57 12.69 31.17
N ASN A 185 19.88 13.19 32.37
CA ASN A 185 18.88 13.57 33.37
C ASN A 185 17.96 14.66 32.79
N PRO A 186 16.65 14.40 32.63
CA PRO A 186 15.72 15.46 32.31
C PRO A 186 15.41 16.30 33.56
N PRO A 187 15.03 17.58 33.40
CA PRO A 187 14.49 18.38 34.49
C PRO A 187 13.23 17.71 35.04
N ILE A 188 12.98 17.87 36.34
CA ILE A 188 11.79 17.34 37.04
C ILE A 188 10.52 17.73 36.26
N PRO A 189 9.82 16.78 35.63
CA PRO A 189 8.65 17.11 34.82
C PRO A 189 7.46 17.41 35.72
N THR A 190 6.66 18.42 35.35
CA THR A 190 5.27 18.52 35.78
C THR A 190 4.49 17.28 35.30
N SER A 191 3.37 16.92 35.93
CA SER A 191 2.64 15.68 35.58
C SER A 191 2.22 15.62 34.10
N ASP A 192 1.99 16.77 33.48
CA ASP A 192 1.66 16.90 32.05
C ASP A 192 2.89 16.70 31.14
N GLY A 193 4.06 17.24 31.54
CA GLY A 193 5.33 17.02 30.86
C GLY A 193 5.79 15.56 30.87
N SER A 194 5.48 14.81 31.94
CA SER A 194 5.77 13.38 32.03
C SER A 194 4.97 12.56 31.02
N ARG A 195 3.64 12.79 30.91
CA ARG A 195 2.76 12.00 30.03
C ARG A 195 3.09 12.19 28.55
N LYS A 196 3.46 13.40 28.16
CA LYS A 196 3.90 13.70 26.79
C LYS A 196 5.26 13.06 26.48
N ALA A 197 6.20 13.12 27.41
CA ALA A 197 7.51 12.47 27.25
C ALA A 197 7.34 10.95 27.07
N ASP A 198 6.44 10.32 27.84
CA ASP A 198 6.11 8.90 27.71
C ASP A 198 5.54 8.58 26.31
N LEU A 199 4.58 9.38 25.83
CA LEU A 199 4.02 9.21 24.48
C LEU A 199 5.09 9.32 23.38
N LEU A 200 5.96 10.33 23.48
CA LEU A 200 7.03 10.53 22.48
C LEU A 200 8.06 9.39 22.53
N HIS A 201 8.32 8.82 23.70
CA HIS A 201 9.18 7.64 23.85
C HIS A 201 8.53 6.37 23.26
N GLU A 202 7.22 6.17 23.49
CA GLU A 202 6.45 5.11 22.81
C GLU A 202 6.51 5.28 21.28
N GLY A 203 6.43 6.52 20.80
CA GLY A 203 6.56 6.86 19.38
C GLY A 203 7.92 6.57 18.80
N ASP A 204 8.99 6.98 19.48
CA ASP A 204 10.37 6.66 19.10
C ASP A 204 10.59 5.15 18.96
N SER A 205 10.17 4.38 19.97
CA SER A 205 10.30 2.91 19.96
C SER A 205 9.50 2.24 18.84
N THR A 206 8.30 2.75 18.56
CA THR A 206 7.43 2.21 17.51
C THR A 206 7.98 2.51 16.13
N LEU A 207 8.36 3.77 15.88
CA LEU A 207 8.90 4.21 14.61
C LEU A 207 10.28 3.60 14.32
N SER A 208 11.14 3.47 15.33
CA SER A 208 12.44 2.81 15.19
C SER A 208 12.29 1.39 14.67
N ARG A 209 11.40 0.58 15.28
CA ARG A 209 11.16 -0.81 14.83
C ARG A 209 10.64 -0.88 13.40
N PHE A 210 9.73 0.01 13.02
CA PHE A 210 9.20 0.08 11.66
C PHE A 210 10.31 0.45 10.65
N VAL A 211 11.07 1.50 10.92
CA VAL A 211 12.17 1.97 10.07
C VAL A 211 13.26 0.90 9.95
N GLU A 212 13.68 0.30 11.06
CA GLU A 212 14.67 -0.79 11.08
C GLU A 212 14.21 -1.97 10.23
N TYR A 213 12.94 -2.37 10.35
CA TYR A 213 12.39 -3.46 9.54
C TYR A 213 12.44 -3.13 8.05
N VAL A 214 11.96 -1.96 7.63
CA VAL A 214 11.98 -1.52 6.23
C VAL A 214 13.41 -1.50 5.69
N LEU A 215 14.34 -0.91 6.44
CA LEU A 215 15.74 -0.77 6.02
C LEU A 215 16.52 -2.10 6.05
N SER A 216 16.08 -3.09 6.84
CA SER A 216 16.70 -4.43 6.87
C SER A 216 16.63 -5.18 5.54
N HIS A 217 15.72 -4.76 4.65
CA HIS A 217 15.57 -5.34 3.31
C HIS A 217 16.51 -4.72 2.26
N LEU A 218 17.28 -3.69 2.63
CA LEU A 218 18.21 -3.05 1.71
C LEU A 218 19.54 -3.82 1.67
N SER A 219 19.87 -4.37 0.51
CA SER A 219 21.15 -5.01 0.25
C SER A 219 22.30 -3.99 0.30
N PHE A 220 23.35 -4.28 1.08
CA PHE A 220 24.54 -3.43 1.15
C PHE A 220 25.31 -3.35 -0.17
N ALA A 221 25.10 -4.31 -1.08
CA ALA A 221 25.70 -4.32 -2.41
C ALA A 221 25.10 -3.25 -3.34
N LEU A 222 23.90 -2.73 -3.02
CA LEU A 222 23.26 -1.70 -3.84
C LEU A 222 23.95 -0.34 -3.68
N PRO A 223 23.94 0.49 -4.75
CA PRO A 223 24.43 1.86 -4.72
C PRO A 223 23.87 2.66 -3.53
N CYS A 224 24.75 3.40 -2.86
CA CYS A 224 24.38 4.24 -1.71
C CYS A 224 23.26 5.24 -2.04
N SER A 225 23.24 5.76 -3.28
CA SER A 225 22.19 6.66 -3.75
C SER A 225 20.78 6.03 -3.71
N LEU A 226 20.64 4.74 -4.07
CA LEU A 226 19.36 4.03 -4.01
C LEU A 226 18.89 3.84 -2.57
N ARG A 227 19.80 3.38 -1.70
CA ARG A 227 19.49 3.18 -0.28
C ARG A 227 19.09 4.49 0.42
N ARG A 228 19.82 5.58 0.11
CA ARG A 228 19.50 6.92 0.62
C ARG A 228 18.15 7.42 0.10
N ARG A 229 17.78 7.09 -1.13
CA ARG A 229 16.47 7.45 -1.69
C ARG A 229 15.32 6.81 -0.90
N VAL A 230 15.44 5.53 -0.54
CA VAL A 230 14.46 4.86 0.34
C VAL A 230 14.35 5.56 1.70
N MET A 231 15.48 5.85 2.34
CA MET A 231 15.49 6.56 3.63
C MET A 231 14.83 7.94 3.53
N HIS A 232 15.09 8.67 2.44
CA HIS A 232 14.52 9.98 2.21
C HIS A 232 13.00 9.93 2.02
N GLU A 233 12.49 9.07 1.14
CA GLU A 233 11.05 8.93 0.91
C GLU A 233 10.33 8.35 2.14
N LEU A 234 10.99 7.48 2.92
CA LEU A 234 10.44 6.98 4.19
C LEU A 234 10.32 8.10 5.22
N SER A 235 11.32 8.98 5.33
CA SER A 235 11.25 10.16 6.20
C SER A 235 10.13 11.11 5.78
N ILE A 236 9.95 11.33 4.47
CA ILE A 236 8.85 12.12 3.91
C ILE A 236 7.51 11.51 4.29
N PHE A 237 7.33 10.20 4.10
CA PHE A 237 6.11 9.47 4.44
C PHE A 237 5.71 9.65 5.92
N LEU A 238 6.67 9.46 6.84
CA LEU A 238 6.41 9.63 8.28
C LEU A 238 6.07 11.09 8.63
N GLN A 239 6.75 12.07 8.02
CA GLN A 239 6.45 13.49 8.24
C GLN A 239 5.10 13.92 7.64
N ALA A 240 4.68 13.30 6.54
CA ALA A 240 3.40 13.53 5.91
C ALA A 240 2.23 13.09 6.82
N HIS A 241 2.35 11.96 7.51
CA HIS A 241 1.40 11.54 8.56
C HIS A 241 1.20 12.59 9.65
N VAL A 242 2.29 13.16 10.18
CA VAL A 242 2.18 14.20 11.21
C VAL A 242 1.50 15.46 10.66
N THR A 243 1.75 15.80 9.40
CA THR A 243 1.14 16.95 8.74
C THR A 243 -0.36 16.74 8.49
N GLN A 244 -0.75 15.56 8.02
CA GLN A 244 -2.16 15.17 7.88
C GLN A 244 -2.91 15.20 9.21
N GLY A 245 -2.30 14.69 10.28
CA GLY A 245 -2.89 14.73 11.63
C GLY A 245 -3.03 16.16 12.16
N GLU A 246 -2.04 17.02 11.91
CA GLU A 246 -2.12 18.44 12.24
C GLU A 246 -3.26 19.15 11.48
N ASP A 247 -3.34 18.96 10.17
CA ASP A 247 -4.40 19.58 9.35
C ASP A 247 -5.79 19.05 9.73
N SER A 248 -5.91 17.76 10.05
CA SER A 248 -7.15 17.16 10.58
C SER A 248 -7.53 17.74 11.96
N SER A 249 -6.55 18.04 12.81
CA SER A 249 -6.81 18.72 14.09
C SER A 249 -7.29 20.16 13.90
N LEU A 250 -6.87 20.84 12.84
CA LEU A 250 -7.28 22.20 12.52
C LEU A 250 -8.72 22.24 11.99
N ILE A 251 -9.08 21.34 11.07
CA ILE A 251 -10.46 21.27 10.57
C ILE A 251 -11.45 20.93 11.69
N ALA A 252 -11.07 20.05 12.62
CA ALA A 252 -11.89 19.70 13.79
C ALA A 252 -12.19 20.88 14.72
N LEU A 253 -11.36 21.94 14.71
CA LEU A 253 -11.55 23.17 15.50
C LEU A 253 -12.41 24.22 14.81
N GLN A 254 -12.68 24.07 13.51
CA GLN A 254 -13.51 25.03 12.77
C GLN A 254 -14.98 24.89 13.20
N ASP A 255 -15.68 26.02 13.33
CA ASP A 255 -17.06 26.09 13.79
C ASP A 255 -17.96 25.09 13.03
N ARG A 256 -18.59 24.20 13.80
CA ARG A 256 -19.48 23.13 13.31
C ARG A 256 -20.82 23.71 12.88
N ARG A 257 -20.85 24.35 11.72
CA ARG A 257 -22.12 24.46 11.00
C ARG A 257 -22.49 23.05 10.55
N PRO A 258 -23.75 22.63 10.70
CA PRO A 258 -24.22 21.36 10.18
C PRO A 258 -24.23 21.46 8.65
N VAL A 259 -23.10 21.18 8.02
CA VAL A 259 -22.95 21.15 6.56
C VAL A 259 -22.33 19.80 6.22
N SER A 260 -22.94 19.09 5.28
CA SER A 260 -22.48 17.79 4.76
C SER A 260 -21.01 17.79 4.26
N CYS A 261 -20.47 18.96 3.92
CA CYS A 261 -19.11 19.09 3.40
C CYS A 261 -18.51 20.41 3.88
N GLN A 262 -17.76 20.35 4.98
CA GLN A 262 -17.12 21.52 5.57
C GLN A 262 -15.92 21.95 4.71
N VAL A 263 -15.88 23.23 4.34
CA VAL A 263 -14.72 23.81 3.67
C VAL A 263 -13.59 23.97 4.68
N PHE A 264 -12.41 23.45 4.38
CA PHE A 264 -11.21 23.69 5.16
C PHE A 264 -10.72 25.12 4.89
N ALA A 265 -10.73 25.96 5.92
CA ALA A 265 -10.23 27.35 5.84
C ALA A 265 -8.74 27.45 6.17
N GLY A 266 -8.17 26.45 6.84
CA GLY A 266 -6.74 26.38 7.21
C GLY A 266 -5.80 25.92 6.08
N VAL A 267 -6.25 25.98 4.83
CA VAL A 267 -5.54 25.46 3.65
C VAL A 267 -4.20 26.18 3.46
N ARG A 268 -3.11 25.40 3.38
CA ARG A 268 -1.74 25.90 3.22
C ARG A 268 -1.27 26.01 1.77
N SER A 269 -1.96 25.33 0.85
CA SER A 269 -1.60 25.21 -0.57
C SER A 269 -2.84 24.87 -1.39
N THR A 270 -2.77 24.98 -2.72
CA THR A 270 -3.87 24.51 -3.57
C THR A 270 -4.16 23.02 -3.37
N TYR A 271 -5.36 22.57 -3.71
CA TYR A 271 -5.68 21.14 -3.77
C TYR A 271 -4.67 20.37 -4.62
N TYR A 272 -4.27 20.93 -5.77
CA TYR A 272 -3.31 20.32 -6.69
C TYR A 272 -1.95 20.06 -6.01
N ASP A 273 -1.42 21.04 -5.28
CA ASP A 273 -0.14 20.89 -4.59
C ASP A 273 -0.25 19.92 -3.42
N TRP A 274 -1.34 20.01 -2.64
CA TRP A 274 -1.56 19.16 -1.47
C TRP A 274 -1.70 17.68 -1.87
N VAL A 275 -2.51 17.40 -2.90
CA VAL A 275 -2.80 16.01 -3.32
C VAL A 275 -1.57 15.32 -3.90
N ARG A 276 -0.62 16.07 -4.50
CA ARG A 276 0.61 15.54 -5.10
C ARG A 276 1.82 15.54 -4.17
N ALA A 277 1.75 16.26 -3.05
CA ALA A 277 2.76 16.31 -2.00
C ALA A 277 2.22 15.62 -0.74
N THR A 278 1.91 16.37 0.32
CA THR A 278 1.50 15.85 1.64
C THR A 278 0.55 14.66 1.59
N SER A 279 -0.48 14.72 0.74
CA SER A 279 -1.48 13.66 0.67
C SER A 279 -1.00 12.41 -0.07
N ALA A 280 -0.30 12.57 -1.20
CA ALA A 280 0.35 11.48 -1.91
C ALA A 280 1.51 10.88 -1.10
N ASP A 281 2.28 11.71 -0.40
CA ASP A 281 3.40 11.32 0.45
C ASP A 281 2.92 10.61 1.73
N HIS A 282 1.71 10.92 2.22
CA HIS A 282 1.03 10.17 3.28
C HIS A 282 0.57 8.79 2.79
N THR A 283 0.43 8.57 1.48
CA THR A 283 0.30 7.20 0.99
C THR A 283 1.66 6.51 1.12
N SER A 284 1.67 5.24 1.47
CA SER A 284 2.93 4.47 1.52
C SER A 284 3.55 4.22 0.13
N CYS A 285 2.93 4.69 -0.95
CA CYS A 285 3.33 4.41 -2.32
C CYS A 285 4.75 4.91 -2.64
N PRO A 286 5.15 6.17 -2.38
CA PRO A 286 6.48 6.66 -2.79
C PRO A 286 7.65 5.91 -2.16
N TYR A 287 7.62 5.71 -0.85
CA TYR A 287 8.71 4.98 -0.19
C TYR A 287 8.68 3.48 -0.55
N SER A 288 7.49 2.88 -0.67
CA SER A 288 7.36 1.46 -1.08
C SER A 288 7.84 1.25 -2.51
N PHE A 289 7.67 2.24 -3.39
CA PHE A 289 8.17 2.23 -4.76
C PHE A 289 9.70 2.20 -4.79
N GLU A 290 10.38 3.03 -4.01
CA GLU A 290 11.84 3.03 -3.94
C GLU A 290 12.40 1.77 -3.25
N LEU A 291 11.71 1.27 -2.22
CA LEU A 291 12.06 -0.02 -1.61
C LEU A 291 11.94 -1.15 -2.63
N PHE A 292 10.84 -1.17 -3.39
CA PHE A 292 10.61 -2.17 -4.43
C PHE A 292 11.64 -2.06 -5.56
N ARG A 293 12.02 -0.85 -5.95
CA ARG A 293 13.15 -0.61 -6.88
C ARG A 293 14.42 -1.27 -6.40
N CYS A 294 14.74 -1.17 -5.10
CA CYS A 294 15.91 -1.82 -4.51
C CYS A 294 15.80 -3.36 -4.61
N LEU A 295 14.64 -3.93 -4.26
CA LEU A 295 14.41 -5.38 -4.35
C LEU A 295 14.53 -5.91 -5.79
N VAL A 296 13.94 -5.20 -6.77
CA VAL A 296 14.03 -5.57 -8.19
C VAL A 296 15.46 -5.41 -8.72
N SER A 297 16.15 -4.33 -8.33
CA SER A 297 17.53 -4.08 -8.74
C SER A 297 18.47 -5.18 -8.23
N ASP A 298 18.31 -5.57 -6.96
CA ASP A 298 19.13 -6.61 -6.32
C ASP A 298 18.83 -8.01 -6.90
N SER A 299 17.57 -8.46 -6.83
CA SER A 299 17.22 -9.85 -7.10
C SER A 299 16.95 -10.18 -8.56
N ILE A 300 16.57 -9.19 -9.39
CA ILE A 300 16.18 -9.41 -10.79
C ILE A 300 17.22 -8.81 -11.75
N CYS A 301 17.80 -7.66 -11.41
CA CYS A 301 18.74 -6.95 -12.27
C CYS A 301 20.21 -7.19 -11.89
N GLY A 302 20.50 -8.14 -11.00
CA GLY A 302 21.86 -8.50 -10.63
C GLY A 302 22.63 -7.41 -9.87
N GLY A 303 21.94 -6.66 -9.01
CA GLY A 303 22.51 -5.55 -8.24
C GLY A 303 22.61 -4.23 -8.98
N ILE A 304 22.18 -4.18 -10.25
CA ILE A 304 22.17 -2.96 -11.07
C ILE A 304 20.82 -2.27 -10.93
N ASP A 305 20.83 -0.94 -10.82
CA ASP A 305 19.64 -0.12 -10.81
C ASP A 305 18.74 -0.40 -12.03
N CYS A 306 17.49 -0.81 -11.78
CA CYS A 306 16.53 -1.09 -12.84
C CYS A 306 16.06 0.17 -13.60
N PHE A 307 16.35 1.37 -13.09
CA PHE A 307 16.11 2.64 -13.77
C PHE A 307 17.43 3.37 -14.08
N SER A 308 18.14 2.89 -15.11
CA SER A 308 19.39 3.49 -15.53
C SER A 308 19.17 4.76 -16.36
N GLY A 309 19.86 5.84 -15.98
CA GLY A 309 19.86 7.13 -16.70
C GLY A 309 18.78 8.11 -16.25
N ALA A 310 19.04 9.40 -16.48
CA ALA A 310 18.19 10.51 -16.00
C ALA A 310 16.75 10.45 -16.53
N ARG A 311 16.58 10.09 -17.81
CA ARG A 311 15.26 10.00 -18.45
C ARG A 311 14.40 8.89 -17.83
N THR A 312 14.96 7.69 -17.67
CA THR A 312 14.26 6.54 -17.08
C THR A 312 13.87 6.84 -15.64
N GLN A 313 14.78 7.44 -14.88
CA GLN A 313 14.49 7.85 -13.50
C GLN A 313 13.39 8.90 -13.43
N TYR A 314 13.40 9.90 -14.32
CA TYR A 314 12.34 10.91 -14.40
C TYR A 314 10.98 10.26 -14.64
N LEU A 315 10.88 9.37 -15.65
CA LEU A 315 9.65 8.65 -15.96
C LEU A 315 9.19 7.73 -14.83
N ALA A 316 10.13 7.08 -14.11
CA ALA A 316 9.81 6.26 -12.95
C ALA A 316 9.22 7.08 -11.80
N GLN A 317 9.78 8.26 -11.52
CA GLN A 317 9.21 9.18 -10.53
C GLN A 317 7.85 9.68 -10.97
N ASP A 318 7.66 9.97 -12.25
CA ASP A 318 6.37 10.39 -12.82
C ASP A 318 5.29 9.33 -12.59
N VAL A 319 5.58 8.06 -12.91
CA VAL A 319 4.70 6.91 -12.61
C VAL A 319 4.41 6.80 -11.12
N CYS A 320 5.44 6.90 -10.27
CA CYS A 320 5.29 6.81 -8.82
C CYS A 320 4.35 7.91 -8.28
N ARG A 321 4.49 9.14 -8.76
CA ARG A 321 3.71 10.30 -8.30
C ARG A 321 2.26 10.22 -8.78
N HIS A 322 2.03 9.78 -10.03
CA HIS A 322 0.69 9.50 -10.52
C HIS A 322 0.00 8.39 -9.71
N LEU A 323 0.70 7.28 -9.43
CA LEU A 323 0.17 6.19 -8.59
C LEU A 323 -0.24 6.68 -7.20
N ALA A 324 0.66 7.40 -6.51
CA ALA A 324 0.40 7.90 -5.16
C ALA A 324 -0.80 8.86 -5.13
N THR A 325 -0.91 9.74 -6.14
CA THR A 325 -2.02 10.69 -6.28
C THR A 325 -3.35 9.96 -6.49
N ILE A 326 -3.41 8.98 -7.41
CA ILE A 326 -4.61 8.17 -7.65
C ILE A 326 -5.02 7.38 -6.41
N CYS A 327 -4.05 6.79 -5.70
CA CYS A 327 -4.32 6.07 -4.46
C CYS A 327 -5.01 6.96 -3.44
N ARG A 328 -4.53 8.20 -3.30
CA ARG A 328 -5.14 9.17 -2.40
C ARG A 328 -6.54 9.55 -2.84
N GLN A 329 -6.73 9.90 -4.11
CA GLN A 329 -8.03 10.32 -4.62
C GLN A 329 -9.09 9.22 -4.52
N HIS A 330 -8.75 7.97 -4.82
CA HIS A 330 -9.66 6.83 -4.65
C HIS A 330 -9.96 6.55 -3.16
N ASN A 331 -8.96 6.68 -2.29
CA ASN A 331 -9.17 6.55 -0.85
C ASN A 331 -10.14 7.62 -0.35
N ASP A 332 -9.87 8.89 -0.64
CA ASP A 332 -10.73 10.03 -0.31
C ASP A 332 -12.16 9.85 -0.80
N TYR A 333 -12.32 9.41 -2.06
CA TYR A 333 -13.64 9.16 -2.65
C TYR A 333 -14.42 8.11 -1.85
N GLY A 334 -13.76 6.99 -1.50
CA GLY A 334 -14.38 5.90 -0.75
C GLY A 334 -14.58 6.18 0.74
N SER A 335 -13.93 7.21 1.28
CA SER A 335 -13.92 7.50 2.72
C SER A 335 -14.68 8.75 3.14
N VAL A 336 -15.26 9.53 2.23
CA VAL A 336 -15.92 10.82 2.53
C VAL A 336 -16.79 10.79 3.80
N ALA A 337 -17.73 9.82 3.90
CA ALA A 337 -18.63 9.74 5.05
C ALA A 337 -17.90 9.43 6.36
N ARG A 338 -16.96 8.47 6.33
CA ARG A 338 -16.14 8.10 7.49
C ARG A 338 -15.26 9.27 7.95
N ASP A 339 -14.60 9.93 7.00
CA ASP A 339 -13.68 11.03 7.31
C ASP A 339 -14.44 12.23 7.88
N GLN A 340 -15.67 12.48 7.41
CA GLN A 340 -16.55 13.48 8.01
C GLN A 340 -16.91 13.14 9.47
N GLU A 341 -17.26 11.89 9.78
CA GLU A 341 -17.57 11.45 11.15
C GLU A 341 -16.34 11.55 12.07
N GLN A 342 -15.15 11.29 11.53
CA GLN A 342 -13.89 11.27 12.27
C GLN A 342 -13.18 12.64 12.32
N ASN A 343 -13.68 13.65 11.59
CA ASN A 343 -13.03 14.94 11.39
C ASN A 343 -11.63 14.82 10.73
N ASN A 344 -11.46 13.86 9.85
CA ASN A 344 -10.26 13.71 9.04
C ASN A 344 -10.36 14.63 7.82
N LEU A 345 -9.25 15.29 7.47
CA LEU A 345 -9.18 16.08 6.25
C LEU A 345 -9.28 15.17 5.02
N ASN A 346 -10.23 15.47 4.13
CA ASN A 346 -10.46 14.78 2.87
C ASN A 346 -10.31 15.75 1.68
N SER A 347 -10.00 15.22 0.49
CA SER A 347 -9.96 15.98 -0.76
C SER A 347 -11.18 16.89 -0.94
N VAL A 348 -12.39 16.42 -0.62
CA VAL A 348 -13.63 17.20 -0.84
C VAL A 348 -13.77 18.43 0.06
N ASN A 349 -12.93 18.59 1.08
CA ASN A 349 -12.95 19.76 1.96
C ASN A 349 -12.23 20.98 1.37
N PHE A 350 -11.52 20.82 0.25
CA PHE A 350 -10.74 21.89 -0.35
C PHE A 350 -11.66 22.91 -1.05
N PRO A 351 -11.39 24.23 -0.92
CA PRO A 351 -12.19 25.30 -1.53
C PRO A 351 -12.49 25.09 -3.02
N GLU A 352 -11.57 24.50 -3.77
CA GLU A 352 -11.71 24.21 -5.21
C GLU A 352 -12.87 23.27 -5.54
N PHE A 353 -13.38 22.51 -4.57
CA PHE A 353 -14.57 21.65 -4.72
C PHE A 353 -15.88 22.42 -4.47
N HIS A 354 -15.81 23.66 -4.00
CA HIS A 354 -16.95 24.49 -3.63
C HIS A 354 -17.03 25.72 -4.54
N GLY A 355 -18.12 25.87 -5.30
CA GLY A 355 -18.31 27.02 -6.18
C GLY A 355 -18.74 28.27 -5.41
N GLU A 356 -18.22 29.44 -5.78
CA GLU A 356 -18.54 30.75 -5.18
C GLU A 356 -20.04 31.12 -5.27
N ASP A 357 -20.76 30.60 -6.27
CA ASP A 357 -22.16 30.94 -6.57
C ASP A 357 -23.20 29.90 -6.14
N SER A 358 -22.80 28.97 -5.28
CA SER A 358 -23.73 27.95 -4.79
C SER A 358 -24.73 28.62 -3.85
N LYS A 359 -25.94 28.92 -4.35
CA LYS A 359 -27.13 29.04 -3.49
C LYS A 359 -27.13 27.81 -2.55
N PRO A 360 -27.75 27.89 -1.36
CA PRO A 360 -27.89 26.72 -0.50
C PRO A 360 -28.80 25.69 -1.21
N GLU A 361 -28.23 24.97 -2.17
CA GLU A 361 -28.72 23.71 -2.67
C GLU A 361 -28.67 22.71 -1.51
N ASP A 362 -29.56 21.71 -1.56
CA ASP A 362 -29.57 20.62 -0.59
C ASP A 362 -28.14 20.13 -0.33
N GLU A 363 -27.71 20.15 0.92
CA GLU A 363 -26.34 19.83 1.35
C GLU A 363 -25.86 18.48 0.78
N LYS A 364 -26.78 17.54 0.59
CA LYS A 364 -26.52 16.25 -0.05
C LYS A 364 -26.06 16.38 -1.50
N GLN A 365 -26.68 17.28 -2.27
CA GLN A 365 -26.35 17.52 -3.67
C GLN A 365 -24.96 18.16 -3.83
N ALA A 366 -24.56 19.04 -2.89
CA ALA A 366 -23.22 19.62 -2.87
C ALA A 366 -22.14 18.56 -2.59
N GLY A 367 -22.36 17.67 -1.62
CA GLY A 367 -21.46 16.54 -1.33
C GLY A 367 -21.33 15.57 -2.51
N ASP A 368 -22.46 15.21 -3.14
CA ASP A 368 -22.47 14.34 -4.33
C ASP A 368 -21.73 14.96 -5.52
N LYS A 369 -21.84 16.29 -5.71
CA LYS A 369 -21.11 17.03 -6.74
C LYS A 369 -19.60 17.01 -6.45
N ALA A 370 -19.17 17.24 -5.21
CA ALA A 370 -17.77 17.19 -4.83
C ALA A 370 -17.17 15.78 -5.04
N LYS A 371 -17.88 14.70 -4.63
CA LYS A 371 -17.47 13.31 -4.91
C LYS A 371 -17.32 13.04 -6.40
N LYS A 372 -18.27 13.50 -7.23
CA LYS A 372 -18.19 13.35 -8.71
C LYS A 372 -17.00 14.09 -9.31
N THR A 373 -16.72 15.30 -8.85
CA THR A 373 -15.55 16.07 -9.27
C THR A 373 -14.25 15.35 -8.91
N LEU A 374 -14.15 14.83 -7.69
CA LEU A 374 -12.98 14.05 -7.24
C LEU A 374 -12.75 12.82 -8.11
N LEU A 375 -13.82 12.07 -8.43
CA LEU A 375 -13.71 10.91 -9.31
C LEU A 375 -13.28 11.30 -10.74
N ALA A 376 -13.75 12.44 -11.26
CA ALA A 376 -13.31 12.94 -12.56
C ALA A 376 -11.80 13.29 -12.56
N MET A 377 -11.30 13.89 -11.48
CA MET A 377 -9.87 14.17 -11.32
C MET A 377 -9.04 12.87 -11.20
N ALA A 378 -9.54 11.87 -10.47
CA ALA A 378 -8.91 10.56 -10.39
C ALA A 378 -8.81 9.86 -11.76
N ASN A 379 -9.86 9.98 -12.58
CA ASN A 379 -9.84 9.45 -13.95
C ASN A 379 -8.81 10.17 -14.84
N TYR A 380 -8.70 11.50 -14.74
CA TYR A 380 -7.67 12.24 -15.44
C TYR A 380 -6.26 11.81 -15.00
N GLU A 381 -6.05 11.62 -13.70
CA GLU A 381 -4.77 11.17 -13.17
C GLU A 381 -4.44 9.74 -13.65
N GLN A 382 -5.44 8.87 -13.78
CA GLN A 382 -5.32 7.54 -14.38
C GLN A 382 -4.88 7.59 -15.85
N GLU A 383 -5.41 8.52 -16.66
CA GLU A 383 -4.95 8.72 -18.04
C GLU A 383 -3.46 9.16 -18.08
N CYS A 384 -3.06 10.03 -17.14
CA CYS A 384 -1.66 10.45 -17.01
C CYS A 384 -0.76 9.27 -16.63
N LEU A 385 -1.19 8.45 -15.66
CA LEU A 385 -0.49 7.23 -15.27
C LEU A 385 -0.28 6.29 -16.47
N GLU A 386 -1.33 6.03 -17.25
CA GLU A 386 -1.25 5.14 -18.41
C GLU A 386 -0.23 5.63 -19.46
N LEU A 387 -0.18 6.95 -19.70
CA LEU A 387 0.81 7.55 -20.57
C LEU A 387 2.23 7.39 -20.01
N ALA A 388 2.42 7.67 -18.71
CA ALA A 388 3.72 7.56 -18.05
C ALA A 388 4.24 6.11 -18.04
N VAL A 389 3.37 5.14 -17.69
CA VAL A 389 3.63 3.69 -17.74
C VAL A 389 4.02 3.25 -19.14
N LYS A 390 3.29 3.70 -20.17
CA LYS A 390 3.60 3.39 -21.58
C LYS A 390 5.00 3.87 -21.97
N LYS A 391 5.38 5.08 -21.56
CA LYS A 391 6.71 5.64 -21.83
C LYS A 391 7.80 4.91 -21.04
N LEU A 392 7.58 4.68 -19.75
CA LEU A 392 8.54 4.01 -18.88
C LEU A 392 8.82 2.56 -19.32
N ARG A 393 7.79 1.83 -19.75
CA ARG A 393 7.92 0.46 -20.29
C ARG A 393 8.93 0.34 -21.43
N GLN A 394 9.09 1.39 -22.23
CA GLN A 394 10.01 1.39 -23.37
C GLN A 394 11.48 1.53 -22.93
N GLU A 395 11.73 1.99 -21.70
CA GLU A 395 13.06 2.29 -21.18
C GLU A 395 13.60 1.19 -20.24
N ILE A 396 12.77 0.22 -19.85
CA ILE A 396 13.13 -0.81 -18.87
C ILE A 396 13.21 -2.19 -19.53
N GLN A 397 14.16 -3.01 -19.08
CA GLN A 397 14.29 -4.40 -19.53
C GLN A 397 13.07 -5.25 -19.15
N ALA A 398 12.72 -6.21 -20.03
CA ALA A 398 11.51 -7.02 -19.88
C ALA A 398 11.36 -7.75 -18.52
N PRO A 399 12.41 -8.34 -17.91
CA PRO A 399 12.28 -8.97 -16.59
C PRO A 399 11.91 -7.98 -15.49
N ALA A 400 12.57 -6.83 -15.45
CA ALA A 400 12.26 -5.77 -14.50
C ALA A 400 10.87 -5.18 -14.75
N TRP A 401 10.46 -5.02 -16.01
CA TRP A 401 9.11 -4.54 -16.33
C TRP A 401 8.02 -5.46 -15.79
N LYS A 402 8.18 -6.79 -15.89
CA LYS A 402 7.20 -7.73 -15.32
C LYS A 402 7.04 -7.54 -13.81
N ALA A 403 8.13 -7.29 -13.09
CA ALA A 403 8.08 -6.98 -11.66
C ALA A 403 7.32 -5.68 -11.39
N TRP A 404 7.62 -4.62 -12.15
CA TRP A 404 6.96 -3.32 -12.04
C TRP A 404 5.47 -3.39 -12.40
N GLU A 405 5.09 -4.19 -13.39
CA GLU A 405 3.69 -4.45 -13.73
C GLU A 405 2.94 -5.04 -12.53
N VAL A 406 3.55 -5.96 -11.77
CA VAL A 406 2.94 -6.47 -10.53
C VAL A 406 2.74 -5.36 -9.50
N PHE A 407 3.78 -4.55 -9.22
CA PHE A 407 3.68 -3.46 -8.25
C PHE A 407 2.61 -2.43 -8.62
N ILE A 408 2.61 -1.98 -9.88
CA ILE A 408 1.62 -1.04 -10.43
C ILE A 408 0.21 -1.61 -10.27
N ASN A 409 0.00 -2.87 -10.65
CA ASN A 409 -1.29 -3.54 -10.56
C ASN A 409 -1.78 -3.70 -9.11
N VAL A 410 -0.88 -4.04 -8.18
CA VAL A 410 -1.21 -4.10 -6.74
C VAL A 410 -1.58 -2.72 -6.22
N THR A 411 -0.90 -1.66 -6.63
CA THR A 411 -1.24 -0.30 -6.17
C THR A 411 -2.60 0.15 -6.72
N ILE A 412 -2.90 -0.11 -8.00
CA ILE A 412 -4.18 0.22 -8.63
C ILE A 412 -5.35 -0.54 -8.00
N ILE A 413 -5.15 -1.83 -7.65
CA ILE A 413 -6.27 -2.67 -7.20
C ILE A 413 -6.90 -2.18 -5.89
N TYR A 414 -6.11 -1.62 -4.97
CA TYR A 414 -6.64 -1.07 -3.73
C TYR A 414 -7.61 0.08 -3.98
N GLY A 415 -7.31 0.94 -4.97
CA GLY A 415 -8.25 1.97 -5.42
C GLY A 415 -9.55 1.38 -5.97
N GLN A 416 -9.46 0.34 -6.80
CA GLN A 416 -10.64 -0.34 -7.34
C GLN A 416 -11.49 -1.03 -6.26
N ILE A 417 -10.86 -1.55 -5.20
CA ILE A 417 -11.56 -2.13 -4.05
C ILE A 417 -12.40 -1.06 -3.33
N TYR A 418 -11.84 0.14 -3.09
CA TYR A 418 -12.58 1.25 -2.48
C TYR A 418 -13.79 1.67 -3.35
N LEU A 419 -13.58 1.82 -4.66
CA LEU A 419 -14.67 2.16 -5.59
C LEU A 419 -15.78 1.12 -5.60
N LEU A 420 -15.44 -0.19 -5.64
CA LEU A 420 -16.45 -1.24 -5.63
C LEU A 420 -17.19 -1.33 -4.28
N GLN A 421 -16.52 -1.10 -3.16
CA GLN A 421 -17.18 -1.12 -1.85
C GLN A 421 -18.18 0.04 -1.71
N ASP A 422 -17.84 1.24 -2.16
CA ASP A 422 -18.73 2.41 -2.17
C ASP A 422 -19.95 2.20 -3.09
N ILE A 423 -19.73 1.70 -4.32
CA ILE A 423 -20.82 1.36 -5.25
C ILE A 423 -21.80 0.35 -4.63
N ASN A 424 -21.29 -0.65 -3.92
CA ASN A 424 -22.14 -1.65 -3.28
C ASN A 424 -22.80 -1.10 -1.99
N ALA A 425 -22.20 -0.14 -1.29
CA ALA A 425 -22.81 0.53 -0.14
C ALA A 425 -24.05 1.34 -0.55
N ASP A 426 -23.98 2.07 -1.66
CA ASP A 426 -25.12 2.80 -2.25
C ASP A 426 -26.25 1.88 -2.75
N SER A 427 -25.91 0.64 -3.16
CA SER A 427 -26.89 -0.36 -3.61
C SER A 427 -27.64 -1.07 -2.47
N ARG A 428 -27.25 -0.87 -1.19
CA ARG A 428 -27.92 -1.43 0.00
C ARG A 428 -28.94 -0.46 0.61
N LYS A 429 -29.72 0.26 -0.20
CA LYS A 429 -30.94 0.88 0.34
C LYS A 429 -31.93 -0.24 0.69
N PRO A 430 -32.48 -0.29 1.92
CA PRO A 430 -33.47 -1.29 2.27
C PRO A 430 -34.70 -1.07 1.38
N ILE A 431 -35.17 -2.14 0.75
CA ILE A 431 -36.54 -2.20 0.25
C ILE A 431 -37.41 -2.01 1.48
N GLU A 432 -38.05 -0.85 1.59
CA GLU A 432 -39.12 -0.62 2.55
C GLU A 432 -40.17 -1.71 2.32
N ALA A 433 -40.22 -2.68 3.24
CA ALA A 433 -41.32 -3.62 3.32
C ALA A 433 -42.48 -2.84 3.95
N GLY A 434 -43.50 -2.58 3.13
CA GLY A 434 -44.79 -2.05 3.57
C GLY A 434 -45.61 -3.05 4.39
#